data_AF-A0A9D1ZXH9-F1
#
_entry.id   AF-A0A9D1ZXH9-F1
#
_cell.length_a   1.000
_cell.length_b   1.000
_cell.length_c   1.000
_cell.angle_alpha   90.00
_cell.angle_beta   90.00
_cell.angle_gamma   90.00
#
_symmetry.space_group_name_H-M   'P 1'
#
loop_
_entity.id
_entity.type
_entity.pdbx_description
1 polymer ?
#
loop_
_entity_poly.entity_id
_entity_poly.type
_entity_poly.pdbx_seq_one_letter_code
_entity_poly.pdbx_strand_id
1 'polypeptide(L)'
;MTTRAEKQHELDVMKWNDSVERGHDSCGSYDFCADCDKSVDYPCAFAFEKHNAAKKPAAKKAETAKKPAAKKTAAKKPAAKK
;
A
#
# COMPACT_ATOMS: atom_id res chain seq x y z
N MET A 1 -6.53 2.71 18.16
CA MET A 1 -7.49 2.54 17.06
C MET A 1 -7.04 3.53 16.00
N THR A 2 -6.52 3.06 14.87
CA THR A 2 -6.09 3.95 13.79
C THR A 2 -7.32 4.66 13.23
N THR A 3 -7.26 5.99 13.12
CA THR A 3 -8.36 6.78 12.55
C THR A 3 -8.47 6.55 11.04
N ARG A 4 -9.63 6.83 10.46
CA ARG A 4 -9.85 6.71 9.01
C ARG A 4 -8.90 7.61 8.20
N ALA A 5 -8.59 8.80 8.71
CA ALA A 5 -7.63 9.72 8.12
C ALA A 5 -6.20 9.13 8.10
N GLU A 6 -5.75 8.55 9.22
CA GLU A 6 -4.45 7.85 9.28
C GLU A 6 -4.42 6.64 8.35
N LYS A 7 -5.54 5.90 8.23
CA LYS A 7 -5.63 4.77 7.32
C LYS A 7 -5.58 5.21 5.85
N GLN A 8 -6.20 6.33 5.50
CA GLN A 8 -6.08 6.91 4.17
C GLN A 8 -4.63 7.27 3.87
N HIS A 9 -3.95 7.95 4.81
CA HIS A 9 -2.54 8.31 4.64
C HIS A 9 -1.65 7.08 4.44
N GLU A 10 -1.85 6.02 5.22
CA GLU A 10 -1.12 4.76 5.05
C GLU A 10 -1.34 4.13 3.66
N LEU A 11 -2.60 4.13 3.19
CA LEU A 11 -2.95 3.64 1.85
C LEU A 11 -2.33 4.52 0.75
N ASP A 12 -2.31 5.83 0.92
CA ASP A 12 -1.72 6.76 -0.05
C ASP A 12 -0.20 6.56 -0.15
N VAL A 13 0.49 6.40 0.97
CA VAL A 13 1.94 6.10 0.99
C VAL A 13 2.23 4.75 0.32
N MET A 14 1.44 3.72 0.64
CA MET A 14 1.57 2.39 0.02
C MET A 14 1.38 2.45 -1.49
N LYS A 15 0.29 3.09 -1.94
CA LYS A 15 -0.05 3.25 -3.36
C LYS A 15 0.99 4.06 -4.11
N TRP A 16 1.51 5.11 -3.48
CA TRP A 16 2.59 5.91 -4.03
C TRP A 16 3.85 5.07 -4.24
N ASN A 17 4.30 4.35 -3.22
CA ASN A 17 5.49 3.51 -3.33
C ASN A 17 5.33 2.43 -4.41
N ASP A 18 4.17 1.77 -4.45
CA ASP A 18 3.85 0.76 -5.48
C ASP A 18 3.81 1.37 -6.88
N SER A 19 3.31 2.61 -7.03
CA SER A 19 3.34 3.33 -8.32
C SER A 19 4.77 3.64 -8.77
N VAL A 20 5.63 4.04 -7.83
CA VAL A 20 7.05 4.30 -8.09
C VAL A 20 7.79 3.00 -8.45
N GLU A 21 7.50 1.90 -7.78
CA GLU A 21 8.11 0.59 -8.04
C GLU A 21 7.67 -0.01 -9.39
N ARG A 22 6.39 0.14 -9.74
CA ARG A 22 5.83 -0.40 -10.99
C ARG A 22 5.97 0.56 -12.18
N GLY A 23 6.26 1.83 -11.93
CA GLY A 23 6.35 2.87 -12.95
C GLY A 23 5.01 3.20 -13.61
N HIS A 24 3.87 2.86 -12.98
CA HIS A 24 2.53 3.21 -13.47
C HIS A 24 1.60 3.54 -12.30
N ASP A 25 0.51 4.28 -12.57
CA ASP A 25 -0.47 4.66 -11.56
C ASP A 25 -1.14 3.41 -10.94
N SER A 26 -1.03 3.27 -9.62
CA SER A 26 -1.65 2.18 -8.85
C SER A 26 -3.08 2.51 -8.40
N CYS A 27 -3.61 3.68 -8.76
CA CYS A 27 -5.03 3.95 -8.58
C CYS A 27 -5.88 2.99 -9.41
N GLY A 28 -6.83 2.31 -8.77
CA GLY A 28 -7.69 1.33 -9.45
C GLY A 28 -7.11 -0.08 -9.53
N SER A 29 -5.84 -0.30 -9.18
CA SER A 29 -5.21 -1.63 -9.27
C SER A 29 -5.42 -2.52 -8.04
N TYR A 30 -6.01 -2.01 -6.98
CA TYR A 30 -6.25 -2.76 -5.74
C TYR A 30 -7.68 -3.28 -5.66
N ASP A 31 -7.89 -4.42 -4.98
CA ASP A 31 -9.21 -5.05 -4.82
C ASP A 31 -10.25 -4.10 -4.20
N PHE A 32 -9.83 -3.35 -3.19
CA PHE A 32 -10.69 -2.34 -2.56
C PHE A 32 -11.03 -1.17 -3.49
N CYS A 33 -10.35 -0.97 -4.62
CA CYS A 33 -10.70 0.10 -5.56
C CYS A 33 -12.06 -0.16 -6.24
N ALA A 34 -12.54 -1.41 -6.27
CA ALA A 34 -13.88 -1.74 -6.75
C ALA A 34 -14.99 -1.07 -5.89
N ASP A 35 -14.70 -0.87 -4.60
CA ASP A 35 -15.61 -0.23 -3.63
C ASP A 35 -15.31 1.26 -3.44
N CYS A 36 -14.42 1.85 -4.24
CA CYS A 36 -13.98 3.24 -4.09
C CYS A 36 -15.01 4.24 -4.65
N ASP A 37 -15.66 4.95 -3.73
CA ASP A 37 -16.50 6.11 -4.01
C ASP A 37 -15.69 7.39 -3.81
N LYS A 38 -15.46 8.16 -4.89
CA LYS A 38 -14.64 9.37 -4.87
C LYS A 38 -15.38 10.57 -4.29
N SER A 39 -16.67 10.41 -4.01
CA SER A 39 -17.56 11.46 -3.50
C SER A 39 -17.52 11.57 -1.98
N VAL A 40 -16.94 10.58 -1.30
CA VAL A 40 -16.84 10.57 0.17
C VAL A 40 -15.44 11.00 0.64
N ASP A 41 -15.40 11.52 1.87
CA ASP A 41 -14.15 11.87 2.55
C ASP A 41 -13.35 10.59 2.86
N TYR A 42 -12.06 10.59 2.49
CA TYR A 42 -11.16 9.42 2.58
C TYR A 42 -11.66 8.18 1.81
N PRO A 43 -11.76 8.27 0.46
CA PRO A 43 -12.47 7.29 -0.36
C PRO A 43 -11.78 5.92 -0.38
N CYS A 44 -10.44 5.87 -0.33
CA CYS A 44 -9.71 4.60 -0.33
C CYS A 44 -9.78 3.91 1.02
N ALA A 45 -9.74 4.67 2.13
CA ALA A 45 -9.89 4.11 3.47
C ALA A 45 -11.29 3.50 3.67
N PHE A 46 -12.34 4.20 3.23
CA PHE A 46 -13.70 3.67 3.30
C PHE A 46 -13.86 2.39 2.49
N ALA A 47 -13.32 2.38 1.27
CA ALA A 47 -13.36 1.21 0.41
C ALA A 47 -12.57 0.04 0.99
N PHE A 48 -11.40 0.30 1.58
CA PHE A 48 -10.60 -0.71 2.28
C PHE A 48 -11.37 -1.32 3.45
N GLU A 49 -12.02 -0.49 4.28
CA GLU A 49 -12.83 -0.98 5.41
C GLU A 49 -14.02 -1.82 4.93
N LYS A 50 -14.77 -1.36 3.92
CA LYS A 50 -15.90 -2.07 3.35
C LYS A 50 -15.48 -3.41 2.75
N HIS A 51 -14.38 -3.42 2.01
CA HIS A 51 -13.83 -4.61 1.38
C HIS A 51 -13.31 -5.64 2.39
N ASN A 52 -12.66 -5.19 3.47
CA ASN A 52 -12.17 -6.08 4.53
C ASN A 52 -13.28 -6.55 5.49
N ALA A 53 -14.27 -5.69 5.76
CA ALA A 53 -15.43 -6.04 6.59
C ALA A 53 -16.27 -7.16 5.97
N ALA A 54 -16.29 -7.26 4.63
CA ALA A 54 -16.95 -8.36 3.92
C ALA A 54 -16.27 -9.74 4.13
N LYS A 55 -15.06 -9.81 4.71
CA LYS A 55 -14.31 -11.06 4.87
C LYS A 55 -14.27 -11.67 6.29
N LYS A 56 -14.72 -10.99 7.36
CA LYS A 56 -15.16 -11.58 8.67
C LYS A 56 -15.42 -10.50 9.75
N PRO A 57 -16.23 -10.78 10.80
CA PRO A 57 -16.49 -9.83 11.88
C PRO A 57 -15.29 -9.73 12.83
N ALA A 58 -14.91 -8.49 13.17
CA ALA A 58 -14.14 -8.08 14.34
C ALA A 58 -12.99 -9.02 14.79
N ALA A 59 -11.80 -8.89 14.19
CA ALA A 59 -10.57 -9.39 14.78
C ALA A 59 -9.54 -8.26 14.91
N LYS A 60 -9.08 -8.11 16.15
CA LYS A 60 -8.12 -7.14 16.67
C LYS A 60 -6.78 -7.11 15.91
N LYS A 61 -6.11 -5.97 16.08
CA LYS A 61 -4.66 -5.71 15.90
C LYS A 61 -4.13 -5.79 14.45
N ALA A 62 -4.04 -4.62 13.83
CA ALA A 62 -3.00 -4.36 12.83
C ALA A 62 -1.66 -4.17 13.55
N GLU A 63 -1.02 -5.27 13.93
CA GLU A 63 0.43 -5.35 14.05
C GLU A 63 0.88 -6.37 13.00
N THR A 64 1.35 -5.87 11.86
CA THR A 64 2.52 -6.36 11.12
C THR A 64 2.50 -5.76 9.71
N ALA A 65 3.30 -4.71 9.51
CA ALA A 65 3.90 -4.46 8.20
C ALA A 65 5.41 -4.49 8.43
N LYS A 66 5.86 -5.72 8.63
CA LYS A 66 7.24 -6.14 8.59
C LYS A 66 7.89 -5.62 7.31
N LYS A 67 8.71 -4.58 7.44
CA LYS A 67 9.76 -4.17 6.49
C LYS A 67 10.43 -5.44 5.92
N PRO A 68 10.40 -5.72 4.61
CA PRO A 68 11.35 -6.65 4.04
C PRO A 68 12.71 -5.95 4.01
N ALA A 69 13.49 -6.16 5.06
CA ALA A 69 14.94 -6.07 4.96
C ALA A 69 15.42 -7.22 4.06
N ALA A 70 15.63 -6.93 2.78
CA ALA A 70 16.52 -7.65 1.86
C ALA A 70 16.70 -6.71 0.65
N LYS A 71 17.88 -6.39 0.13
CA LYS A 71 19.08 -7.22 0.01
C LYS A 71 20.26 -6.28 -0.30
N LYS A 72 21.33 -6.34 0.50
CA LYS A 72 22.66 -5.94 0.00
C LYS A 72 23.07 -6.99 -1.03
N THR A 73 23.34 -6.56 -2.26
CA THR A 73 24.27 -7.26 -3.16
C THR A 73 25.19 -6.24 -3.81
N ALA A 74 26.48 -6.46 -3.61
CA ALA A 74 27.58 -5.68 -4.11
C ALA A 74 27.58 -5.59 -5.64
N ALA A 75 27.92 -4.41 -6.17
CA ALA A 75 28.46 -4.26 -7.51
C ALA A 75 29.90 -3.77 -7.39
N LYS A 76 30.81 -4.68 -6.98
CA LYS A 76 32.22 -4.57 -7.41
C LYS A 76 32.25 -4.99 -8.87
N LYS A 77 32.54 -4.04 -9.77
CA LYS A 77 32.99 -4.33 -11.13
C LYS A 77 34.42 -3.80 -11.27
N PRO A 78 35.46 -4.64 -11.37
CA PRO A 78 36.68 -4.23 -12.01
C PRO A 78 36.52 -4.49 -13.51
N ALA A 79 36.58 -3.46 -14.34
CA ALA A 79 36.74 -3.64 -15.78
C ALA A 79 37.56 -2.48 -16.33
N ALA A 80 38.81 -2.79 -16.65
CA ALA A 80 39.77 -1.96 -17.37
C ALA A 80 39.18 -1.37 -18.66
N LYS A 81 39.59 -0.15 -19.01
CA LYS A 81 39.80 0.27 -20.41
C LYS A 81 40.85 1.39 -20.52
N LYS A 82 41.92 1.01 -21.22
CA LYS A 82 42.88 1.77 -22.06
C LYS A 82 43.81 2.78 -21.40
#